data_AF-A0AAE3J9T4-F1
#
_entry.id   AF-A0AAE3J9T4-F1
#
_cell.length_a   1.000
_cell.length_b   1.000
_cell.length_c   1.000
_cell.angle_alpha   90.00
_cell.angle_beta   90.00
_cell.angle_gamma   90.00
#
_symmetry.space_group_name_H-M   'P 1'
#
loop_
_entity.id
_entity.type
_entity.pdbx_description
1 polymer ?
#
loop_
_entity_poly.entity_id
_entity_poly.type
_entity_poly.pdbx_seq_one_letter_code
_entity_poly.pdbx_strand_id
1 'polypeptide(L)'
;MKSFNDYIIHKARDEPEKVVKARFNVQKSYEEQRLVFGWANVSARANGEKITDWQEDIIDIDELEKAVYRYVEFYGDGGELHERGGVATMIESMVFTKEKLKALGLPEDALADGWWIGFHVTDESVWKKVKDGTYSMFSIEGEAIREEVEGNAK
;
A
#
# COMPACT_ATOMS: atom_id res chain seq x y z
N MET A 1 -4.69 -4.31 -38.09
CA MET A 1 -4.39 -3.53 -36.88
C MET A 1 -4.44 -4.49 -35.71
N LYS A 2 -3.34 -4.68 -34.99
CA LYS A 2 -3.33 -5.58 -33.81
C LYS A 2 -4.12 -4.90 -32.69
N SER A 3 -4.96 -5.67 -31.99
CA SER A 3 -5.74 -5.18 -30.86
C SER A 3 -4.90 -5.21 -29.58
N PHE A 4 -5.28 -4.41 -28.59
CA PHE A 4 -4.58 -4.33 -27.29
C PHE A 4 -4.46 -5.71 -26.60
N ASN A 5 -5.43 -6.61 -26.85
CA ASN A 5 -5.40 -7.99 -26.36
C ASN A 5 -4.28 -8.85 -26.97
N ASP A 6 -3.71 -8.46 -28.12
CA ASP A 6 -2.68 -9.23 -28.82
C ASP A 6 -1.30 -9.09 -28.16
N TYR A 7 -1.18 -8.24 -27.12
CA TYR A 7 0.06 -7.97 -26.37
C TYR A 7 0.05 -8.55 -24.95
N ILE A 8 -1.07 -9.13 -24.50
CA ILE A 8 -1.15 -9.73 -23.16
C ILE A 8 -0.60 -11.16 -23.22
N ILE A 9 0.66 -11.33 -22.84
CA ILE A 9 1.25 -12.65 -22.58
C ILE A 9 0.79 -13.09 -21.19
N HIS A 10 -0.14 -14.05 -21.11
CA HIS A 10 -0.42 -14.77 -19.87
C HIS A 10 0.76 -15.67 -19.53
N LYS A 11 1.70 -15.15 -18.72
CA LYS A 11 2.73 -15.99 -18.12
C LYS A 11 2.16 -16.54 -16.80
N ALA A 12 2.09 -17.87 -16.70
CA ALA A 12 1.95 -18.54 -15.41
C ALA A 12 3.11 -18.05 -14.52
N ARG A 13 2.76 -17.50 -13.36
CA ARG A 13 3.70 -16.90 -12.42
C ARG A 13 4.30 -18.04 -11.59
N ASP A 14 5.62 -18.24 -11.70
CA ASP A 14 6.37 -19.07 -10.76
C ASP A 14 6.25 -18.43 -9.37
N GLU A 15 5.94 -19.25 -8.36
CA GLU A 15 5.78 -18.83 -6.96
C GLU A 15 7.15 -18.46 -6.35
N PRO A 16 7.37 -17.23 -5.86
CA PRO A 16 8.53 -16.90 -5.04
C PRO A 16 8.25 -17.12 -3.54
N GLU A 17 9.32 -17.39 -2.80
CA GLU A 17 9.24 -18.11 -1.53
C GLU A 17 8.72 -17.36 -0.29
N LYS A 18 8.55 -16.03 -0.26
CA LYS A 18 8.01 -15.35 0.95
C LYS A 18 7.26 -14.05 0.66
N VAL A 19 6.04 -13.98 1.20
CA VAL A 19 5.12 -12.84 1.20
C VAL A 19 5.39 -11.93 2.39
N VAL A 20 5.56 -10.62 2.16
CA VAL A 20 5.66 -9.59 3.20
C VAL A 20 4.25 -9.12 3.56
N LYS A 21 3.86 -9.31 4.82
CA LYS A 21 2.56 -8.87 5.36
C LYS A 21 2.77 -7.71 6.33
N ALA A 22 2.46 -6.49 5.90
CA ALA A 22 2.51 -5.31 6.74
C ALA A 22 1.09 -4.87 7.15
N ARG A 23 0.93 -4.41 8.41
CA ARG A 23 -0.36 -4.04 9.03
C ARG A 23 -0.34 -2.55 9.42
N PHE A 24 -1.29 -1.76 8.91
CA PHE A 24 -1.33 -0.31 9.15
C PHE A 24 -2.72 0.21 9.47
N ASN A 25 -2.84 1.25 10.31
CA ASN A 25 -4.11 1.72 10.87
C ASN A 25 -5.01 2.47 9.86
N VAL A 26 -6.32 2.23 9.95
CA VAL A 26 -7.35 3.09 9.35
C VAL A 26 -7.36 4.44 10.09
N GLN A 27 -7.22 5.54 9.35
CA GLN A 27 -7.13 6.89 9.91
C GLN A 27 -8.40 7.73 9.71
N LYS A 28 -9.17 7.46 8.65
CA LYS A 28 -10.42 8.16 8.40
C LYS A 28 -11.44 7.21 7.79
N SER A 29 -12.68 7.30 8.26
CA SER A 29 -13.82 6.63 7.64
C SER A 29 -14.97 7.60 7.42
N TYR A 30 -15.70 7.45 6.32
CA TYR A 30 -16.94 8.20 6.06
C TYR A 30 -18.10 7.22 6.09
N GLU A 31 -18.85 7.22 7.19
CA GLU A 31 -19.74 6.11 7.51
C GLU A 31 -20.86 5.89 6.50
N GLU A 32 -21.48 6.98 6.03
CA GLU A 32 -22.56 6.93 5.05
C GLU A 32 -22.08 6.48 3.67
N GLN A 33 -20.82 6.76 3.34
CA GLN A 33 -20.22 6.49 2.03
C GLN A 33 -19.39 5.20 2.02
N ARG A 34 -19.22 4.53 3.16
CA ARG A 34 -18.41 3.31 3.35
C ARG A 34 -16.97 3.44 2.84
N LEU A 35 -16.39 4.61 3.05
CA LEU A 35 -15.02 4.88 2.63
C LEU A 35 -14.07 4.72 3.80
N VAL A 36 -12.91 4.14 3.56
CA VAL A 36 -11.82 4.01 4.53
C VAL A 36 -10.52 4.51 3.91
N PHE A 37 -9.74 5.24 4.70
CA PHE A 37 -8.45 5.79 4.28
C PHE A 37 -7.39 5.62 5.37
N GLY A 38 -6.13 5.55 4.95
CA GLY A 38 -5.00 5.57 5.86
C GLY A 38 -3.67 5.33 5.15
N TRP A 39 -2.61 5.34 5.95
CA TRP A 39 -1.29 4.95 5.48
C TRP A 39 -1.24 3.44 5.34
N ALA A 40 -0.93 2.97 4.15
CA ALA A 40 -0.69 1.58 3.82
C ALA A 40 0.79 1.21 3.90
N ASN A 41 1.69 2.19 3.88
CA ASN A 41 3.10 2.04 4.22
C ASN A 41 3.71 3.39 4.59
N VAL A 42 4.68 3.41 5.51
CA VAL A 42 5.49 4.60 5.81
C VAL A 42 6.95 4.18 5.85
N SER A 43 7.74 4.70 4.90
CA SER A 43 9.19 4.44 4.78
C SER A 43 10.01 5.36 5.68
N ALA A 44 9.66 6.65 5.71
CA ALA A 44 10.29 7.63 6.59
C ALA A 44 9.26 8.62 7.12
N ARG A 45 9.44 9.05 8.37
CA ARG A 45 8.64 10.11 8.97
C ARG A 45 8.86 11.45 8.26
N ALA A 46 7.97 12.40 8.53
CA ALA A 46 8.08 13.76 8.02
C ALA A 46 9.44 14.43 8.32
N ASN A 47 10.01 14.16 9.50
CA ASN A 47 11.33 14.63 9.93
C ASN A 47 12.52 13.87 9.31
N GLY A 48 12.29 12.94 8.39
CA GLY A 48 13.32 12.12 7.75
C GLY A 48 13.80 10.91 8.56
N GLU A 49 13.23 10.65 9.74
CA GLU A 49 13.52 9.46 10.53
C GLU A 49 12.99 8.22 9.79
N LYS A 50 13.89 7.34 9.35
CA LYS A 50 13.53 6.06 8.72
C LYS A 50 12.77 5.20 9.73
N ILE A 51 11.65 4.62 9.29
CA ILE A 51 10.87 3.72 10.12
C ILE A 51 11.23 2.28 9.73
N THR A 52 11.70 1.51 10.71
CA THR A 52 11.71 0.05 10.60
C THR A 52 10.31 -0.48 10.85
N ASP A 53 9.82 -1.34 9.97
CA ASP A 53 8.53 -1.99 10.19
C ASP A 53 8.60 -3.02 11.34
N TRP A 54 7.49 -3.70 11.64
CA TRP A 54 7.44 -4.73 12.70
C TRP A 54 8.38 -5.92 12.46
N GLN A 55 8.98 -6.03 11.27
CA GLN A 55 9.95 -7.06 10.88
C GLN A 55 11.39 -6.51 10.80
N GLU A 56 11.61 -5.29 11.30
CA GLU A 56 12.88 -4.55 11.25
C GLU A 56 13.36 -4.21 9.83
N ASP A 57 12.49 -4.33 8.83
CA ASP A 57 12.83 -4.02 7.45
C ASP A 57 12.61 -2.51 7.16
N ILE A 58 13.50 -1.93 6.35
CA ILE A 58 13.33 -0.59 5.77
C ILE A 58 12.99 -0.80 4.30
N ILE A 59 11.78 -0.41 3.90
CA ILE A 59 11.42 -0.39 2.48
C ILE A 59 11.89 0.94 1.91
N ASP A 60 12.76 0.89 0.91
CA ASP A 60 13.17 2.07 0.16
C ASP A 60 11.97 2.72 -0.53
N ILE A 61 11.88 4.05 -0.46
CA ILE A 61 10.71 4.78 -0.98
C ILE A 61 10.55 4.63 -2.50
N ASP A 62 11.65 4.48 -3.25
CA ASP A 62 11.59 4.31 -4.70
C ASP A 62 11.07 2.90 -5.07
N GLU A 63 11.45 1.89 -4.29
CA GLU A 63 10.93 0.53 -4.47
C GLU A 63 9.47 0.42 -4.04
N LEU A 64 9.09 1.07 -2.94
CA LEU A 64 7.68 1.18 -2.52
C LEU A 64 6.85 1.85 -3.63
N GLU A 65 7.34 2.95 -4.19
CA GLU A 65 6.62 3.67 -5.24
C GLU A 65 6.38 2.80 -6.49
N LYS A 66 7.41 2.10 -6.97
CA LYS A 66 7.28 1.16 -8.09
C LYS A 66 6.30 0.03 -7.80
N ALA A 67 6.34 -0.52 -6.58
CA ALA A 67 5.43 -1.58 -6.15
C ALA A 67 3.98 -1.08 -6.13
N VAL A 68 3.74 0.12 -5.61
CA VAL A 68 2.40 0.73 -5.59
C VAL A 68 1.89 1.01 -7.00
N TYR A 69 2.72 1.50 -7.92
CA TYR A 69 2.29 1.69 -9.31
C TYR A 69 1.87 0.38 -9.97
N ARG A 70 2.64 -0.70 -9.77
CA ARG A 70 2.24 -2.03 -10.26
C ARG A 70 0.96 -2.53 -9.60
N TYR A 71 0.81 -2.31 -8.30
CA TYR A 71 -0.42 -2.66 -7.60
C TYR A 71 -1.63 -1.92 -8.19
N VAL A 72 -1.52 -0.61 -8.42
CA VAL A 72 -2.60 0.18 -9.03
C VAL A 72 -2.89 -0.24 -10.48
N GLU A 73 -1.85 -0.54 -11.26
CA GLU A 73 -1.97 -0.93 -12.66
C GLU A 73 -2.67 -2.29 -12.84
N PHE A 74 -2.41 -3.25 -11.95
CA PHE A 74 -2.85 -4.65 -12.12
C PHE A 74 -3.91 -5.12 -11.12
N TYR A 75 -4.01 -4.48 -9.95
CA TYR A 75 -4.77 -4.94 -8.80
C TYR A 75 -5.51 -3.76 -8.14
N GLY A 76 -6.52 -3.24 -8.84
CA GLY A 76 -7.35 -2.12 -8.39
C GLY A 76 -8.49 -2.48 -7.42
N ASP A 77 -8.55 -3.74 -6.97
CA ASP A 77 -9.59 -4.27 -6.09
C ASP A 77 -9.03 -4.60 -4.71
N GLY A 78 -9.77 -4.24 -3.66
CA GLY A 78 -9.49 -4.62 -2.29
C GLY A 78 -10.01 -6.03 -2.00
N GLY A 79 -9.12 -6.90 -1.50
CA GLY A 79 -9.45 -8.24 -1.03
C GLY A 79 -9.64 -8.29 0.48
N GLU A 80 -10.51 -9.19 0.97
CA GLU A 80 -10.57 -9.55 2.38
C GLU A 80 -9.56 -10.68 2.62
N LEU A 81 -8.58 -10.41 3.50
CA LEU A 81 -7.56 -11.38 3.93
C LEU A 81 -6.72 -12.01 2.81
N HIS A 82 -6.74 -11.44 1.60
CA HIS A 82 -6.13 -12.01 0.39
C HIS A 82 -6.75 -13.35 -0.06
N GLU A 83 -7.89 -13.73 0.51
CA GLU A 83 -8.63 -14.96 0.19
C GLU A 83 -9.87 -14.67 -0.65
N ARG A 84 -10.47 -13.49 -0.49
CA ARG A 84 -11.73 -13.10 -1.15
C ARG A 84 -11.62 -11.73 -1.80
N GLY A 85 -11.53 -11.71 -3.14
CA GLY A 85 -11.57 -10.48 -3.93
C GLY A 85 -12.97 -9.84 -4.00
N GLY A 86 -13.03 -8.59 -4.45
CA GLY A 86 -14.29 -7.89 -4.76
C GLY A 86 -15.08 -7.37 -3.56
N VAL A 87 -14.47 -7.30 -2.38
CA VAL A 87 -15.14 -6.79 -1.16
C VAL A 87 -15.02 -5.27 -1.00
N ALA A 88 -14.06 -4.67 -1.70
CA ALA A 88 -13.83 -3.24 -1.72
C ALA A 88 -13.20 -2.84 -3.06
N THR A 89 -13.42 -1.60 -3.48
CA THR A 89 -12.79 -1.02 -4.67
C THR A 89 -11.84 0.08 -4.23
N MET A 90 -10.62 0.08 -4.74
CA MET A 90 -9.68 1.16 -4.46
C MET A 90 -10.17 2.44 -5.13
N ILE A 91 -10.20 3.53 -4.36
CA ILE A 91 -10.67 4.84 -4.84
C ILE A 91 -9.60 5.93 -4.73
N GLU A 92 -8.53 5.67 -3.97
CA GLU A 92 -7.43 6.61 -3.78
C GLU A 92 -6.13 5.84 -3.55
N SER A 93 -5.05 6.28 -4.21
CA SER A 93 -3.71 5.76 -4.02
C SER A 93 -2.70 6.87 -4.28
N MET A 94 -1.98 7.29 -3.24
CA MET A 94 -1.03 8.38 -3.30
C MET A 94 0.27 7.96 -2.60
N VAL A 95 1.35 7.89 -3.37
CA VAL A 95 2.70 7.76 -2.79
C VAL A 95 3.29 9.16 -2.65
N PHE A 96 3.70 9.49 -1.43
CA PHE A 96 4.37 10.74 -1.09
C PHE A 96 5.88 10.49 -0.99
N THR A 97 6.63 11.29 -1.74
CA THR A 97 8.10 11.34 -1.72
C THR A 97 8.51 12.81 -1.62
N LYS A 98 9.74 13.07 -1.16
CA LYS A 98 10.27 14.45 -1.10
C LYS A 98 10.20 15.15 -2.46
N GLU A 99 10.50 14.43 -3.53
CA GLU A 99 10.39 14.94 -4.89
C GLU A 99 8.95 15.35 -5.25
N LYS A 100 7.97 14.50 -4.94
CA LYS A 100 6.56 14.81 -5.19
C LYS A 100 6.05 15.97 -4.34
N LEU A 101 6.44 16.05 -3.06
CA LEU A 101 6.08 17.18 -2.20
C LEU A 101 6.60 18.49 -2.79
N LYS A 102 7.86 18.50 -3.21
CA LYS A 102 8.47 19.66 -3.89
C LYS A 102 7.74 20.03 -5.18
N ALA A 103 7.40 19.04 -6.03
CA ALA A 103 6.66 19.27 -7.26
C ALA A 103 5.24 19.83 -7.03
N LEU A 104 4.62 19.45 -5.91
CA LEU A 104 3.32 19.97 -5.46
C LEU A 104 3.42 21.32 -4.74
N GLY A 105 4.63 21.88 -4.56
CA GLY A 105 4.85 23.13 -3.85
C GLY A 105 4.70 23.03 -2.32
N LEU A 106 4.83 21.82 -1.77
CA LEU A 106 4.78 21.56 -0.34
C LEU A 106 6.20 21.51 0.26
N PRO A 107 6.36 21.87 1.55
CA PRO A 107 7.59 21.62 2.28
C PRO A 107 7.98 20.14 2.25
N GLU A 108 9.29 19.85 2.20
CA GLU A 108 9.81 18.47 2.19
C GLU A 108 9.44 17.69 3.47
N ASP A 109 9.21 18.39 4.58
CA ASP A 109 8.78 17.85 5.87
C ASP A 109 7.27 17.95 6.11
N ALA A 110 6.48 18.28 5.09
CA ALA A 110 5.02 18.40 5.23
C ALA A 110 4.33 17.06 5.51
N LEU A 111 4.85 15.98 4.92
CA LEU A 111 4.30 14.63 5.03
C LEU A 111 5.43 13.60 5.17
N ALA A 112 5.06 12.45 5.72
CA ALA A 112 5.90 11.26 5.72
C ALA A 112 6.11 10.74 4.29
N ASP A 113 7.25 10.09 4.06
CA ASP A 113 7.49 9.35 2.83
C ASP A 113 6.78 8.00 2.96
N GLY A 114 5.86 7.70 2.06
CA GLY A 114 5.02 6.52 2.21
C GLY A 114 3.82 6.50 1.27
N TRP A 115 2.97 5.50 1.48
CA TRP A 115 1.80 5.24 0.67
C TRP A 115 0.52 5.47 1.48
N TRP A 116 -0.29 6.40 0.99
CA TRP A 116 -1.66 6.63 1.44
C TRP A 116 -2.65 5.96 0.49
N ILE A 117 -3.63 5.25 1.04
CA ILE A 117 -4.61 4.50 0.27
C ILE A 117 -6.03 4.77 0.77
N GLY A 118 -7.01 4.64 -0.13
CA GLY A 118 -8.43 4.69 0.15
C GLY A 118 -9.22 3.60 -0.57
N PHE A 119 -10.19 3.02 0.13
CA PHE A 119 -11.12 2.03 -0.42
C PHE A 119 -12.58 2.42 -0.16
N HIS A 120 -13.43 2.10 -1.13
CA HIS A 120 -14.87 2.00 -0.96
C HIS A 120 -15.24 0.54 -0.64
N VAL A 121 -15.71 0.29 0.58
CA VAL A 121 -16.09 -1.06 1.04
C VAL A 121 -17.52 -1.36 0.59
N THR A 122 -17.64 -2.23 -0.40
CA THR A 122 -18.93 -2.60 -1.01
C THR A 122 -19.62 -3.73 -0.24
N ASP A 123 -18.84 -4.62 0.39
CA ASP A 123 -19.36 -5.74 1.18
C ASP A 123 -19.83 -5.30 2.58
N GLU A 124 -21.09 -5.61 2.91
CA GLU A 124 -21.70 -5.19 4.19
C GLU A 124 -21.09 -5.91 5.41
N SER A 125 -20.65 -7.16 5.25
CA SER A 125 -20.05 -7.92 6.34
C SER A 125 -18.66 -7.40 6.69
N VAL A 126 -17.86 -7.04 5.68
CA VAL A 126 -16.57 -6.37 5.85
C VAL A 126 -16.77 -4.99 6.45
N TRP A 127 -17.77 -4.25 5.97
CA TRP A 127 -18.07 -2.93 6.52
C TRP A 127 -18.45 -2.95 8.01
N LYS A 128 -19.20 -3.95 8.46
CA LYS A 128 -19.51 -4.13 9.89
C LYS A 128 -18.23 -4.33 10.72
N LYS A 129 -17.31 -5.16 10.25
CA LYS A 129 -16.01 -5.43 10.89
C LYS A 129 -15.11 -4.19 10.94
N VAL A 130 -15.16 -3.33 9.93
CA VAL A 130 -14.46 -2.03 9.97
C VAL A 130 -15.06 -1.15 11.07
N LYS A 131 -16.40 -1.04 11.13
CA LYS A 131 -17.09 -0.18 12.10
C LYS A 131 -16.94 -0.65 13.55
N ASP A 132 -16.97 -1.95 13.80
CA ASP A 132 -16.81 -2.51 15.14
C ASP A 132 -15.34 -2.62 15.58
N GLY A 133 -14.39 -2.23 14.71
CA GLY A 133 -12.96 -2.23 14.99
C GLY A 133 -12.26 -3.57 14.81
N THR A 134 -12.97 -4.63 14.42
CA THR A 134 -12.38 -5.93 14.07
C THR A 134 -11.35 -5.77 12.95
N TYR A 135 -11.65 -4.94 11.94
CA TYR A 135 -10.72 -4.51 10.89
C TYR A 135 -10.31 -3.06 11.09
N SER A 136 -9.35 -2.86 11.98
CA SER A 136 -8.74 -1.56 12.27
C SER A 136 -7.53 -1.24 11.40
N MET A 137 -7.09 -2.19 10.57
CA MET A 137 -5.86 -2.07 9.79
C MET A 137 -6.01 -2.57 8.34
N PHE A 138 -5.29 -1.93 7.41
CA PHE A 138 -5.02 -2.46 6.08
C PHE A 138 -3.95 -3.55 6.15
N SER A 139 -4.18 -4.65 5.41
CA SER A 139 -3.15 -5.66 5.16
C SER A 139 -2.74 -5.54 3.71
N ILE A 140 -1.51 -5.06 3.49
CA ILE A 140 -0.91 -5.06 2.15
C ILE A 140 -0.11 -6.35 2.00
N GLU A 141 -0.36 -7.05 0.90
CA GLU A 141 0.41 -8.21 0.49
C GLU A 141 1.34 -7.79 -0.65
N GLY A 142 2.64 -8.06 -0.48
CA GLY A 142 3.65 -7.78 -1.48
C GLY A 142 4.82 -8.76 -1.36
N GLU A 143 5.50 -9.03 -2.46
CA GLU A 143 6.72 -9.84 -2.49
C GLU A 143 7.92 -8.88 -2.55
N ALA A 144 8.89 -9.05 -1.64
CA ALA A 144 10.11 -8.26 -1.63
C ALA A 144 11.33 -9.16 -1.42
N ILE A 145 12.45 -8.81 -2.05
CA ILE A 145 13.76 -9.43 -1.79
C ILE A 145 14.42 -8.61 -0.68
N ARG A 146 14.83 -9.28 0.40
CA ARG A 146 15.56 -8.65 1.51
C ARG A 146 17.06 -8.58 1.19
N GLU A 147 17.65 -7.44 1.47
CA GLU A 147 19.10 -7.24 1.44
C GLU A 147 19.57 -6.78 2.82
N GLU A 148 20.67 -7.36 3.32
CA GLU A 148 21.28 -6.89 4.57
C GLU A 148 21.84 -5.49 4.36
N VAL A 149 21.36 -4.54 5.15
CA VAL A 149 21.96 -3.21 5.24
C VAL A 149 23.21 -3.35 6.11
N GLU A 150 24.40 -3.08 5.57
CA GLU A 150 25.63 -3.06 6.38
C GLU A 150 25.43 -2.08 7.54
N GLY A 151 25.34 -2.63 8.75
CA GLY A 151 25.25 -1.85 9.96
C GLY A 151 26.50 -1.01 10.09
N ASN A 152 26.36 0.31 10.03
CA ASN A 152 27.41 1.20 10.53
C ASN A 152 27.56 0.95 12.03
N ALA A 153 28.49 0.05 12.36
CA ALA A 153 28.96 -0.17 13.70
C ALA A 153 29.36 1.16 14.33
N LYS A 154 28.78 1.46 15.48
CA LYS A 154 29.35 2.36 16.46
C LYS A 154 29.50 1.61 17.78
#